data_AF-A0A391P2V5-F1
#
_entry.id   AF-A0A391P2V5-F1
#
_cell.length_a   1.000
_cell.length_b   1.000
_cell.length_c   1.000
_cell.angle_alpha   90.00
_cell.angle_beta   90.00
_cell.angle_gamma   90.00
#
_symmetry.space_group_name_H-M   'P 1'
#
loop_
_entity.id
_entity.type
_entity.pdbx_description
1 polymer ?
#
loop_
_entity_poly.entity_id
_entity_poly.type
_entity_poly.pdbx_seq_one_letter_code
_entity_poly.pdbx_strand_id
1 'polypeptide(L)'
;MMKHEFEERVGVEISDREYELIETVYTWHPAISEAGGKDQIATLYKTGGMPLIKSMLEAANIMMDLDKERRQAMRRLEKINSRIKVVAGGDLTEEQCRRDAVGMFDKSNSPEEWGYARMFLATKYGEELASKIIEEVEK
;
A
#
# COMPACT_ATOMS: atom_id res chain seq x y z
N MET A 1 6.93 -19.23 6.74
CA MET A 1 7.82 -20.22 7.39
C MET A 1 9.03 -20.40 6.50
N MET A 2 10.06 -21.15 6.89
CA MET A 2 11.15 -21.46 5.94
C MET A 2 10.84 -22.74 5.15
N LYS A 3 11.39 -22.88 3.94
CA LYS A 3 11.17 -24.06 3.08
C LYS A 3 11.50 -25.37 3.77
N HIS A 4 12.69 -25.46 4.39
CA HIS A 4 13.10 -26.66 5.11
C HIS A 4 12.13 -27.01 6.26
N GLU A 5 11.59 -26.02 6.99
CA GLU A 5 10.58 -26.28 8.03
C GLU A 5 9.32 -26.91 7.42
N PHE A 6 8.91 -26.47 6.24
CA PHE A 6 7.76 -27.04 5.54
C PHE A 6 8.05 -28.48 5.09
N GLU A 7 9.19 -28.71 4.44
CA GLU A 7 9.64 -30.02 3.95
C GLU A 7 9.74 -31.04 5.09
N GLU A 8 10.32 -30.67 6.23
CA GLU A 8 10.36 -31.50 7.45
C GLU A 8 8.95 -31.88 7.94
N ARG A 9 8.01 -30.93 7.88
CA ARG A 9 6.62 -31.17 8.28
C ARG A 9 5.91 -32.12 7.33
N VAL A 10 6.14 -32.02 6.03
CA VAL A 10 5.46 -32.83 5.02
C VAL A 10 6.16 -34.14 4.68
N GLY A 11 7.45 -34.26 5.00
CA GLY A 11 8.28 -35.44 4.75
C GLY A 11 8.67 -35.61 3.28
N VAL A 12 8.61 -34.55 2.48
CA VAL A 12 8.96 -34.56 1.05
C VAL A 12 9.72 -33.29 0.67
N GLU A 13 10.62 -33.40 -0.30
CA GLU A 13 11.28 -32.25 -0.91
C GLU A 13 10.33 -31.54 -1.87
N ILE A 14 10.42 -30.21 -1.91
CA ILE A 14 9.57 -29.33 -2.72
C ILE A 14 10.45 -28.50 -3.63
N SER A 15 10.03 -28.26 -4.87
CA SER A 15 10.77 -27.33 -5.74
C SER A 15 10.61 -25.88 -5.26
N ASP A 16 11.59 -25.01 -5.50
CA ASP A 16 11.49 -23.60 -5.08
C ASP A 16 10.24 -22.91 -5.64
N ARG A 17 9.90 -23.22 -6.90
CA ARG A 17 8.70 -22.71 -7.56
C ARG A 17 7.40 -23.17 -6.89
N GLU A 18 7.32 -24.42 -6.44
CA GLU A 18 6.14 -24.89 -5.71
C GLU A 18 6.07 -24.29 -4.31
N TYR A 19 7.23 -24.12 -3.68
CA TYR A 19 7.33 -23.49 -2.38
C TYR A 19 6.85 -22.03 -2.40
N GLU A 20 7.17 -21.25 -3.44
CA GLU A 20 6.64 -19.88 -3.61
C GLU A 20 5.10 -19.84 -3.57
N LEU A 21 4.45 -20.83 -4.20
CA LEU A 21 2.98 -20.92 -4.20
C LEU A 21 2.45 -21.29 -2.81
N ILE A 22 3.10 -22.23 -2.14
CA ILE A 22 2.76 -22.65 -0.78
C ILE A 22 2.92 -21.50 0.19
N GLU A 23 4.01 -20.73 0.08
CA GLU A 23 4.29 -19.57 0.91
C GLU A 23 3.24 -18.47 0.70
N THR A 24 2.84 -18.24 -0.55
CA THR A 24 1.77 -17.29 -0.87
C THR A 24 0.45 -17.69 -0.20
N VAL A 25 0.05 -18.95 -0.32
CA VAL A 25 -1.18 -19.46 0.33
C VAL A 25 -1.05 -19.40 1.85
N TYR A 26 0.07 -19.87 2.41
CA TYR A 26 0.36 -19.83 3.85
C TYR A 26 0.25 -18.42 4.43
N THR A 27 0.73 -17.41 3.70
CA THR A 27 0.79 -16.03 4.18
C THR A 27 -0.54 -15.31 4.04
N TRP A 28 -1.26 -15.53 2.94
CA TRP A 28 -2.36 -14.65 2.55
C TRP A 28 -3.74 -15.33 2.56
N HIS A 29 -3.82 -16.66 2.58
CA HIS A 29 -5.13 -17.31 2.46
C HIS A 29 -5.97 -17.12 3.74
N PRO A 30 -7.23 -16.63 3.65
CA PRO A 30 -8.06 -16.28 4.81
C PRO A 30 -8.39 -17.46 5.75
N ALA A 31 -8.39 -18.68 5.23
CA ALA A 31 -8.66 -19.88 6.03
C ALA A 31 -7.44 -20.35 6.84
N ILE A 32 -6.27 -19.74 6.66
CA ILE A 32 -5.04 -20.07 7.38
C ILE A 32 -4.84 -19.02 8.48
N SER A 33 -4.78 -19.49 9.72
CA SER A 33 -4.69 -18.65 10.92
C SER A 33 -3.24 -18.30 11.27
N GLU A 34 -3.01 -17.20 11.98
CA GLU A 34 -1.67 -16.82 12.43
C GLU A 34 -1.08 -17.81 13.46
N ALA A 35 -1.89 -18.27 14.42
CA ALA A 35 -1.42 -19.13 15.52
C ALA A 35 -1.18 -20.59 15.09
N GLY A 36 -1.97 -21.10 14.13
CA GLY A 36 -1.92 -22.51 13.69
C GLY A 36 -1.51 -22.71 12.23
N GLY A 37 -1.13 -21.64 11.53
CA GLY A 37 -0.98 -21.65 10.08
C GLY A 37 0.03 -22.65 9.56
N LYS A 38 1.11 -22.91 10.33
CA LYS A 38 2.17 -23.85 9.93
C LYS A 38 1.65 -25.29 9.82
N ASP A 39 0.84 -25.72 10.78
CA ASP A 39 0.25 -27.06 10.78
C ASP A 39 -0.90 -27.17 9.77
N GLN A 40 -1.66 -26.09 9.59
CA GLN A 40 -2.78 -26.02 8.64
C GLN A 40 -2.30 -26.19 7.19
N ILE A 41 -1.31 -25.41 6.75
CA ILE A 41 -0.79 -25.52 5.37
C ILE A 41 -0.15 -26.89 5.11
N ALA A 42 0.58 -27.45 6.09
CA ALA A 42 1.15 -28.79 5.98
C ALA A 42 0.06 -29.86 5.87
N THR A 43 -1.02 -29.73 6.65
CA THR A 43 -2.17 -30.65 6.60
C THR A 43 -2.89 -30.58 5.25
N LEU A 44 -3.12 -29.37 4.74
CA LEU A 44 -3.72 -29.16 3.42
C LEU A 44 -2.86 -29.81 2.32
N TYR A 45 -1.55 -29.57 2.35
CA TYR A 45 -0.63 -30.18 1.40
C TYR A 45 -0.61 -31.71 1.49
N LYS A 46 -0.55 -32.29 2.70
CA LYS A 46 -0.61 -33.75 2.88
C LYS A 46 -1.93 -34.35 2.38
N THR A 47 -3.02 -33.59 2.44
CA THR A 47 -4.35 -34.05 2.04
C THR A 47 -4.57 -34.00 0.54
N GLY A 48 -4.19 -32.89 -0.11
CA GLY A 48 -4.55 -32.61 -1.51
C GLY A 48 -3.38 -32.23 -2.42
N GLY A 49 -2.15 -32.23 -1.90
CA GLY A 49 -0.93 -31.87 -2.61
C GLY A 49 -0.99 -30.47 -3.24
N MET A 50 -0.15 -30.28 -4.26
CA MET A 50 -0.15 -29.05 -5.04
C MET A 50 -1.47 -28.71 -5.75
N PRO A 51 -2.30 -29.66 -6.23
CA PRO A 51 -3.62 -29.32 -6.78
C PRO A 51 -4.50 -28.52 -5.81
N LEU A 52 -4.55 -28.93 -4.54
CA LEU A 52 -5.31 -28.19 -3.53
C LEU A 52 -4.68 -26.81 -3.27
N ILE A 53 -3.36 -26.72 -3.10
CA ILE A 53 -2.66 -25.44 -2.93
C ILE A 53 -2.94 -24.49 -4.10
N LYS A 54 -2.89 -24.99 -5.33
CA LYS A 54 -3.17 -24.17 -6.52
C LYS A 54 -4.61 -23.66 -6.56
N SER A 55 -5.58 -24.46 -6.13
CA SER A 55 -6.97 -24.03 -6.03
C SER A 55 -7.19 -22.90 -5.01
N MET A 56 -6.32 -22.80 -4.00
CA MET A 56 -6.37 -21.77 -2.96
C MET A 56 -5.65 -20.47 -3.37
N LEU A 57 -4.85 -20.47 -4.44
CA LEU A 57 -4.04 -19.31 -4.82
C LEU A 57 -4.88 -18.09 -5.18
N GLU A 58 -6.04 -18.28 -5.82
CA GLU A 58 -6.88 -17.15 -6.23
C GLU A 58 -7.32 -16.32 -5.01
N ALA A 59 -7.85 -16.98 -3.98
CA ALA A 59 -8.25 -16.31 -2.73
C ALA A 59 -7.06 -15.67 -2.01
N ALA A 60 -5.90 -16.34 -1.98
CA ALA A 60 -4.68 -15.81 -1.37
C ALA A 60 -4.19 -14.53 -2.09
N ASN A 61 -4.16 -14.54 -3.42
CA ASN A 61 -3.74 -13.37 -4.21
C ASN A 61 -4.71 -12.19 -4.05
N ILE A 62 -6.02 -12.44 -4.08
CA ILE A 62 -7.02 -11.39 -3.82
C ILE A 62 -6.83 -10.79 -2.42
N MET A 63 -6.60 -11.62 -1.40
CA MET A 63 -6.36 -11.11 -0.05
C MET A 63 -5.06 -10.30 0.05
N MET A 64 -4.00 -10.71 -0.64
CA MET A 64 -2.74 -9.97 -0.71
C MET A 64 -2.94 -8.59 -1.33
N ASP A 65 -3.68 -8.50 -2.44
CA ASP A 65 -3.97 -7.23 -3.11
C ASP A 65 -4.86 -6.32 -2.25
N LEU A 66 -5.90 -6.87 -1.61
CA LEU A 66 -6.74 -6.12 -0.68
C LEU A 66 -5.94 -5.60 0.53
N ASP A 67 -5.02 -6.39 1.08
CA ASP A 67 -4.15 -5.94 2.16
C ASP A 67 -3.17 -4.85 1.71
N LYS A 68 -2.66 -4.94 0.47
CA LYS A 68 -1.83 -3.89 -0.13
C LYS A 68 -2.62 -2.59 -0.28
N GLU A 69 -3.85 -2.64 -0.78
CA GLU A 69 -4.76 -1.50 -0.85
C GLU A 69 -5.04 -0.92 0.54
N ARG A 70 -5.35 -1.78 1.52
CA ARG A 70 -5.56 -1.38 2.91
C ARG A 70 -4.36 -0.64 3.49
N ARG A 71 -3.14 -1.17 3.30
CA ARG A 71 -1.90 -0.52 3.74
C ARG A 71 -1.63 0.81 3.04
N GLN A 72 -2.03 0.96 1.78
CA GLN A 72 -1.95 2.24 1.08
C GLN A 72 -2.97 3.24 1.63
N ALA A 73 -4.20 2.81 1.89
CA ALA A 73 -5.25 3.64 2.48
C ALA A 73 -4.87 4.11 3.89
N MET A 74 -4.34 3.21 4.74
CA MET A 74 -3.86 3.57 6.08
C MET A 74 -2.74 4.61 6.03
N ARG A 75 -1.77 4.49 5.12
CA ARG A 75 -0.72 5.50 4.92
C ARG A 75 -1.29 6.86 4.50
N ARG A 76 -2.32 6.88 3.64
CA ARG A 76 -3.01 8.13 3.26
C ARG A 76 -3.74 8.74 4.47
N LEU A 77 -4.42 7.91 5.26
CA LEU A 77 -5.10 8.33 6.48
C LEU A 77 -4.11 8.91 7.51
N GLU A 78 -2.95 8.29 7.71
CA GLU A 78 -1.89 8.79 8.58
C GLU A 78 -1.39 10.18 8.15
N LYS A 79 -1.19 10.40 6.84
CA LYS A 79 -0.83 11.72 6.31
C LYS A 79 -1.91 12.77 6.62
N ILE A 80 -3.18 12.44 6.43
CA ILE A 80 -4.30 13.33 6.76
C ILE A 80 -4.33 13.61 8.26
N ASN A 81 -4.17 12.60 9.11
CA ASN A 81 -4.15 12.77 10.56
C ASN A 81 -2.97 13.64 11.01
N SER A 82 -1.80 13.54 10.37
CA SER A 82 -0.67 14.43 10.62
C SER A 82 -1.02 15.89 10.30
N ARG A 83 -1.63 16.14 9.13
CA ARG A 83 -2.09 17.47 8.72
C ARG A 83 -3.13 18.05 9.69
N ILE A 84 -4.08 17.23 10.15
CA ILE A 84 -5.07 17.63 11.16
C ILE A 84 -4.37 18.08 12.45
N LYS A 85 -3.33 17.36 12.92
CA LYS A 85 -2.57 17.74 14.11
C LYS A 85 -1.87 19.09 13.94
N VAL A 86 -1.27 19.35 12.78
CA VAL A 86 -0.61 20.63 12.46
C VAL A 86 -1.61 21.78 12.52
N VAL A 87 -2.77 21.62 11.88
CA VAL A 87 -3.87 22.61 11.90
C VAL A 87 -4.42 22.82 13.31
N ALA A 88 -4.63 21.74 14.07
CA ALA A 88 -5.07 21.83 15.46
C ALA A 88 -4.05 22.55 16.36
N GLY A 89 -2.77 22.49 16.00
CA GLY A 89 -1.69 23.27 16.61
C GLY A 89 -1.65 24.74 16.20
N GLY A 90 -2.51 25.18 15.26
CA GLY A 90 -2.65 26.57 14.81
C GLY A 90 -1.86 26.92 13.55
N ASP A 91 -1.07 26.00 13.00
CA ASP A 91 -0.36 26.23 11.73
C ASP A 91 -1.25 25.83 10.55
N LEU A 92 -1.62 26.82 9.74
CA LEU A 92 -2.48 26.66 8.57
C LEU A 92 -1.70 26.70 7.25
N THR A 93 -0.37 26.86 7.29
CA THR A 93 0.46 27.23 6.12
C THR A 93 0.35 26.20 4.99
N GLU A 94 0.51 24.91 5.30
CA GLU A 94 0.42 23.83 4.30
C GLU A 94 -0.98 23.74 3.67
N GLU A 95 -2.04 23.84 4.47
CA GLU A 95 -3.42 23.76 3.97
C GLU A 95 -3.84 25.00 3.18
N GLN A 96 -3.36 26.18 3.55
CA GLN A 96 -3.56 27.41 2.78
C GLN A 96 -2.83 27.34 1.43
N CYS A 97 -1.58 26.86 1.42
CA CYS A 97 -0.84 26.61 0.20
C CYS A 97 -1.60 25.66 -0.73
N ARG A 98 -2.07 24.53 -0.19
CA ARG A 98 -2.86 23.53 -0.91
C ARG A 98 -4.16 24.08 -1.48
N ARG A 99 -4.93 24.83 -0.68
CA ARG A 99 -6.17 25.44 -1.13
C ARG A 99 -5.93 26.46 -2.25
N ASP A 100 -4.93 27.31 -2.08
CA ASP A 100 -4.59 28.33 -3.08
C ASP A 100 -4.09 27.67 -4.38
N ALA A 101 -3.27 26.62 -4.27
CA ALA A 101 -2.76 25.86 -5.42
C ALA A 101 -3.89 25.22 -6.24
N VAL A 102 -4.81 24.49 -5.60
CA VAL A 102 -5.99 23.92 -6.27
C VAL A 102 -6.82 25.01 -6.93
N GLY A 103 -7.14 26.06 -6.18
CA GLY A 103 -7.98 27.15 -6.69
C GLY A 103 -7.35 27.95 -7.84
N MET A 104 -6.02 28.00 -7.93
CA MET A 104 -5.29 28.61 -9.05
C MET A 104 -5.17 27.64 -10.23
N PHE A 105 -4.92 26.36 -9.98
CA PHE A 105 -4.84 25.34 -11.02
C PHE A 105 -6.17 25.23 -11.77
N ASP A 106 -7.29 25.14 -11.05
CA ASP A 106 -8.63 25.04 -11.63
C ASP A 106 -9.02 26.27 -12.49
N LYS A 107 -8.41 27.43 -12.21
CA LYS A 107 -8.68 28.69 -12.93
C LYS A 107 -7.71 28.96 -14.07
N SER A 108 -6.60 28.24 -14.13
CA SER A 108 -5.57 28.44 -15.14
C SER A 108 -6.05 27.85 -16.47
N ASN A 109 -6.12 28.67 -17.51
CA ASN A 109 -6.54 28.24 -18.85
C ASN A 109 -5.36 27.95 -19.77
N SER A 110 -4.14 28.24 -19.32
CA SER A 110 -2.92 27.94 -20.06
C SER A 110 -1.74 27.54 -19.16
N PRO A 111 -0.73 26.85 -19.73
CA PRO A 111 0.52 26.54 -19.01
C PRO A 111 1.27 27.77 -18.52
N GLU A 112 1.17 28.91 -19.21
CA GLU A 112 1.78 30.17 -18.82
C GLU A 112 1.11 30.76 -17.57
N GLU A 113 -0.24 30.79 -17.55
CA GLU A 113 -1.01 31.21 -16.36
C GLU A 113 -0.67 30.34 -15.16
N TRP A 114 -0.58 29.02 -15.36
CA TRP A 114 -0.17 28.10 -14.31
C TRP A 114 1.29 28.33 -13.88
N GLY A 115 2.19 28.64 -14.82
CA GLY A 115 3.57 29.03 -14.53
C GLY A 115 3.67 30.22 -13.57
N TYR A 116 2.88 31.27 -13.80
CA TYR A 116 2.80 32.43 -12.90
C TYR A 116 2.22 32.06 -11.53
N ALA A 117 1.19 31.21 -11.49
CA ALA A 117 0.61 30.72 -10.24
C ALA A 117 1.64 29.95 -9.41
N ARG A 118 2.47 29.08 -10.03
CA ARG A 118 3.55 28.36 -9.34
C ARG A 118 4.57 29.31 -8.73
N MET A 119 5.00 30.34 -9.46
CA MET A 119 5.92 31.37 -8.94
C MET A 119 5.31 32.13 -7.75
N PHE A 120 4.02 32.47 -7.84
CA PHE A 120 3.31 33.11 -6.74
C PHE A 120 3.26 32.22 -5.49
N LEU A 121 2.92 30.94 -5.64
CA LEU A 121 2.86 29.98 -4.54
C LEU A 121 4.23 29.81 -3.86
N ALA A 122 5.31 29.67 -4.64
CA ALA A 122 6.67 29.58 -4.12
C ALA A 122 7.09 30.83 -3.35
N THR A 123 6.72 32.02 -3.85
CA THR A 123 7.00 33.29 -3.17
C THR A 123 6.24 33.42 -1.86
N LYS A 124 4.97 32.98 -1.82
CA LYS A 124 4.09 33.14 -0.66
C LYS A 124 4.34 32.11 0.44
N TYR A 125 4.61 30.86 0.06
CA TYR A 125 4.65 29.71 0.99
C TYR A 125 6.03 29.07 1.12
N GLY A 126 7.02 29.54 0.36
CA GLY A 126 8.34 28.94 0.26
C GLY A 126 8.42 27.90 -0.86
N GLU A 127 9.59 27.82 -1.50
CA GLU A 127 9.83 26.99 -2.69
C GLU A 127 9.62 25.50 -2.43
N GLU A 128 10.12 24.98 -1.30
CA GLU A 128 10.02 23.57 -0.95
C GLU A 128 8.56 23.12 -0.74
N LEU A 129 7.82 23.86 0.09
CA LEU A 129 6.42 23.56 0.38
C LEU A 129 5.55 23.72 -0.86
N ALA A 130 5.72 24.81 -1.61
CA ALA A 130 4.96 25.05 -2.82
C ALA A 130 5.20 23.94 -3.86
N SER A 131 6.45 23.54 -4.08
CA SER A 131 6.80 22.49 -5.05
C SER A 131 6.15 21.15 -4.68
N LYS A 132 6.24 20.75 -3.41
CA LYS A 132 5.56 19.55 -2.91
C LYS A 132 4.04 19.58 -3.19
N ILE A 133 3.40 20.71 -2.88
CA ILE A 133 1.94 20.85 -3.06
C ILE A 133 1.56 20.88 -4.54
N ILE A 134 2.34 21.55 -5.39
CA ILE A 134 2.14 21.61 -6.84
C ILE A 134 2.15 20.20 -7.44
N GLU A 135 3.14 19.37 -7.07
CA GLU A 135 3.21 17.97 -7.51
C GLU A 135 2.00 17.14 -7.07
N GLU A 136 1.33 17.51 -5.97
CA GLU A 136 0.12 16.82 -5.52
C GLU A 136 -1.12 17.26 -6.29
N VAL A 137 -1.15 18.50 -6.81
CA VAL A 137 -2.28 19.05 -7.59
C VAL A 137 -2.21 18.61 -9.06
N GLU A 138 -1.01 18.43 -9.62
CA GLU A 138 -0.81 18.02 -11.01
C GLU A 138 -0.98 16.50 -11.25
N LYS A 139 -1.15 15.69 -10.20
CA LYS A 139 -1.33 14.23 -10.26
C LYS A 139 -2.79 13.82 -10.40
#